data_AF-A0A7S3RP54-F1
#
_entry.id   AF-A0A7S3RP54-F1
#
_cell.length_a   1.000
_cell.length_b   1.000
_cell.length_c   1.000
_cell.angle_alpha   90.00
_cell.angle_beta   90.00
_cell.angle_gamma   90.00
#
_symmetry.space_group_name_H-M   'P 1'
#
loop_
_entity.id
_entity.type
_entity.pdbx_description
1 polymer ?
#
loop_
_entity_poly.entity_id
_entity_poly.type
_entity_poly.pdbx_seq_one_letter_code
_entity_poly.pdbx_strand_id
1 'polypeptide(L)'
;SPRGSYEPASAKGPLDASLGNATRHGVSPGPSGSSYAKINQDRGVAYWPFNSSHNEALFCVFDGHGCNGEKVSEFCMKAIPAALQEHGDELRSHPEEVLTKAVCSVDKAVLKKNG
;
A
#
# COMPACT_ATOMS: atom_id res chain seq x y z
N SER A 1 11.16 11.22 27.24
CA SER A 1 10.20 10.13 27.02
C SER A 1 10.32 9.63 25.60
N PRO A 2 10.70 8.36 25.36
CA PRO A 2 10.86 7.87 24.00
C PRO A 2 9.48 7.65 23.38
N ARG A 3 9.24 8.26 22.22
CA ARG A 3 8.05 8.02 21.38
C ARG A 3 8.18 6.60 20.85
N GLY A 4 7.31 5.71 21.32
CA GLY A 4 7.23 4.33 20.84
C GLY A 4 7.00 4.33 19.33
N SER A 5 7.79 3.54 18.62
CA SER A 5 7.55 3.18 17.23
C SER A 5 6.17 2.52 17.13
N TYR A 6 5.28 3.12 16.34
CA TYR A 6 3.99 2.52 16.00
C TYR A 6 4.27 1.39 15.02
N GLU A 7 4.52 0.20 15.56
CA GLU A 7 4.47 -1.05 14.79
C GLU A 7 2.99 -1.28 14.45
N PRO A 8 2.59 -1.30 13.17
CA PRO A 8 1.21 -1.62 12.82
C PRO A 8 0.93 -3.04 13.31
N ALA A 9 0.05 -3.16 14.31
CA ALA A 9 -0.39 -4.45 14.79
C ALA A 9 -0.91 -5.27 13.60
N SER A 10 -0.38 -6.48 13.43
CA SER A 10 -0.97 -7.47 12.53
C SER A 10 -2.45 -7.58 12.87
N ALA A 11 -3.31 -7.19 11.93
CA ALA A 11 -4.73 -7.04 12.15
C ALA A 11 -5.38 -8.41 12.35
N LYS A 12 -5.37 -8.94 13.58
CA LYS A 12 -6.20 -10.09 13.97
C LYS A 12 -7.66 -9.62 14.11
N GLY A 13 -8.32 -9.48 12.97
CA GLY A 13 -9.74 -9.10 12.86
C GLY A 13 -10.55 -10.14 12.09
N PRO A 14 -11.87 -9.95 11.95
CA PRO A 14 -12.77 -10.87 11.23
C PRO A 14 -12.40 -11.08 9.74
N LEU A 15 -11.48 -10.27 9.21
CA LEU A 15 -11.00 -10.32 7.83
C LEU A 15 -9.71 -11.14 7.67
N ASP A 16 -9.06 -11.56 8.76
CA ASP A 16 -7.77 -12.27 8.73
C ASP A 16 -7.88 -13.61 7.96
N ALA A 17 -9.03 -14.29 8.07
CA ALA A 17 -9.28 -15.54 7.36
C ALA A 17 -9.73 -15.37 5.90
N SER A 18 -10.15 -14.16 5.49
CA SER A 18 -10.63 -13.87 4.12
C SER A 18 -9.61 -13.11 3.26
N LEU A 19 -8.58 -12.54 3.89
CA LEU A 19 -7.50 -11.85 3.20
C LEU A 19 -6.39 -12.83 2.80
N GLY A 20 -6.53 -13.39 1.60
CA GLY A 20 -5.49 -14.16 0.95
C GLY A 20 -4.72 -13.33 -0.07
N ASN A 21 -3.38 -13.34 -0.02
CA ASN A 21 -2.55 -12.77 -1.06
C ASN A 21 -1.93 -13.90 -1.91
N ALA A 22 -2.60 -14.30 -2.99
CA ALA A 22 -2.11 -15.32 -3.92
C ALA A 22 -1.32 -14.67 -5.07
N THR A 23 -0.17 -14.07 -4.75
CA THR A 23 0.68 -13.45 -5.78
C THR A 23 1.60 -14.48 -6.40
N ARG A 24 1.72 -14.47 -7.73
CA ARG A 24 2.71 -15.29 -8.44
C ARG A 24 3.89 -14.42 -8.82
N HIS A 25 5.07 -14.91 -8.49
CA HIS A 25 6.34 -14.37 -8.97
C HIS A 25 6.43 -14.59 -10.48
N GLY A 26 6.76 -13.54 -11.24
CA GLY A 26 7.01 -13.66 -12.68
C GLY A 26 8.35 -14.34 -12.97
N VAL A 27 8.65 -14.54 -14.26
CA VAL A 27 9.99 -14.97 -14.72
C VAL A 27 10.57 -13.85 -15.57
N SER A 28 11.83 -13.47 -15.31
CA SER A 28 12.56 -12.53 -16.14
C SER A 28 13.67 -13.25 -16.92
N PRO A 29 13.85 -12.94 -18.22
CA PRO A 29 14.96 -13.47 -19.00
C PRO A 29 16.29 -12.94 -18.45
N GLY A 30 17.24 -13.85 -18.30
CA GLY A 30 18.60 -13.60 -17.88
C GLY A 30 19.59 -13.69 -19.04
N PRO A 31 20.86 -13.33 -18.81
CA PRO A 31 21.91 -13.51 -19.80
C PRO A 31 21.98 -14.95 -20.29
N SER A 32 22.27 -15.14 -21.58
CA SER A 32 22.47 -16.45 -22.19
C SER A 32 21.27 -17.40 -22.09
N GLY A 33 20.04 -16.87 -22.07
CA GLY A 33 18.81 -17.68 -22.04
C GLY A 33 18.49 -18.29 -20.67
N SER A 34 19.19 -17.86 -19.61
CA SER A 34 18.81 -18.19 -18.24
C SER A 34 17.47 -17.54 -17.88
N SER A 35 16.77 -18.10 -16.89
CA SER A 35 15.52 -17.54 -16.37
C SER A 35 15.67 -17.28 -14.87
N TYR A 36 15.38 -16.07 -14.44
CA TYR A 36 15.36 -15.73 -13.02
C TYR A 36 13.93 -15.61 -12.53
N ALA A 37 13.68 -16.14 -11.33
CA ALA A 37 12.45 -15.83 -10.63
C ALA A 37 12.43 -14.33 -10.32
N LYS A 38 11.44 -13.61 -10.87
CA LYS A 38 11.23 -12.19 -10.60
C LYS A 38 10.59 -12.09 -9.22
N ILE A 39 11.13 -11.24 -8.36
CA ILE A 39 10.48 -10.92 -7.08
C ILE A 39 9.04 -10.47 -7.32
N ASN A 40 8.13 -10.87 -6.44
CA ASN A 40 6.76 -10.37 -6.50
C ASN A 40 6.76 -8.89 -6.09
N GLN A 41 6.28 -8.05 -6.99
CA GLN A 41 6.28 -6.60 -6.81
C GLN A 41 4.93 -6.09 -6.28
N ASP A 42 3.90 -6.94 -6.25
CA ASP A 42 2.58 -6.60 -5.74
C ASP A 42 2.61 -6.40 -4.22
N ARG A 43 1.86 -5.42 -3.74
CA ARG A 43 1.63 -5.18 -2.31
C ARG A 43 0.14 -4.99 -2.06
N GLY A 44 -0.32 -5.37 -0.88
CA GLY A 44 -1.70 -5.19 -0.49
C GLY A 44 -1.80 -4.93 0.99
N VAL A 45 -2.82 -4.19 1.39
CA VAL A 45 -3.09 -3.89 2.80
C VAL A 45 -4.59 -3.83 3.05
N ALA A 46 -4.99 -4.31 4.22
CA ALA A 46 -6.33 -4.17 4.75
C ALA A 46 -6.23 -3.45 6.09
N TYR A 47 -6.96 -2.35 6.23
CA TYR A 47 -7.12 -1.61 7.47
C TYR A 47 -8.55 -1.78 7.98
N TRP A 48 -8.67 -2.34 9.17
CA TRP A 48 -9.90 -2.32 9.96
C TRP A 48 -9.52 -2.38 11.45
N PRO A 49 -10.11 -1.53 12.30
CA PRO A 49 -10.97 -0.38 11.96
C PRO A 49 -10.20 0.71 11.20
N PHE A 50 -10.85 1.37 10.24
CA PHE A 50 -10.28 2.50 9.51
C PHE A 50 -10.84 3.83 10.05
N ASN A 51 -10.02 4.89 10.09
CA ASN A 51 -10.40 6.20 10.65
C ASN A 51 -11.07 6.13 12.04
N SER A 52 -10.56 5.24 12.91
CA SER A 52 -11.11 4.99 14.25
C SER A 52 -12.58 4.54 14.27
N SER A 53 -13.11 4.06 13.13
CA SER A 53 -14.48 3.61 12.96
C SER A 53 -14.51 2.13 12.64
N HIS A 54 -15.23 1.34 13.45
CA HIS A 54 -15.44 -0.08 13.17
C HIS A 54 -16.41 -0.34 12.01
N ASN A 55 -17.10 0.72 11.55
CA ASN A 55 -17.97 0.69 10.37
C ASN A 55 -17.22 1.03 9.08
N GLU A 56 -15.93 1.30 9.16
CA GLU A 56 -15.10 1.69 8.02
C GLU A 56 -13.92 0.71 7.90
N ALA A 57 -13.62 0.34 6.66
CA ALA A 57 -12.45 -0.45 6.31
C ALA A 57 -11.83 0.13 5.03
N LEU A 58 -10.52 0.02 4.90
CA LEU A 58 -9.79 0.35 3.67
C LEU A 58 -9.06 -0.88 3.17
N PHE A 59 -9.28 -1.22 1.91
CA PHE A 59 -8.56 -2.29 1.22
C PHE A 59 -7.83 -1.69 0.03
N CYS A 60 -6.55 -2.02 -0.11
CA CYS A 60 -5.75 -1.54 -1.23
C CYS A 60 -4.91 -2.69 -1.79
N VAL A 61 -4.79 -2.71 -3.12
CA VAL A 61 -3.89 -3.59 -3.87
C VAL A 61 -3.07 -2.71 -4.81
N PHE A 62 -1.77 -2.92 -4.84
CA PHE A 62 -0.81 -2.17 -5.63
C PHE A 62 -0.05 -3.16 -6.51
N ASP A 63 -0.22 -3.06 -7.82
CA ASP A 63 0.55 -3.82 -8.82
C ASP A 63 1.86 -3.08 -9.09
N GLY A 64 2.96 -3.68 -8.63
CA GLY A 64 4.28 -3.13 -8.83
C GLY A 64 4.89 -3.62 -10.13
N HIS A 65 5.44 -2.73 -10.93
CA HIS A 65 6.10 -3.13 -12.16
C HIS A 65 7.42 -2.37 -12.41
N GLY A 66 8.31 -3.00 -13.18
CA GLY A 66 9.57 -2.40 -13.61
C GLY A 66 10.67 -2.40 -12.55
N CYS A 67 11.67 -1.54 -12.77
CA CYS A 67 12.80 -1.40 -11.86
C CYS A 67 12.33 -0.85 -10.51
N ASN A 68 12.61 -1.57 -9.42
CA ASN A 68 12.19 -1.22 -8.05
C ASN A 68 10.66 -1.12 -7.84
N GLY A 69 9.84 -1.75 -8.69
CA GLY A 69 8.37 -1.74 -8.58
C GLY A 69 7.87 -2.25 -7.22
N GLU A 70 8.60 -3.15 -6.57
CA GLU A 70 8.32 -3.62 -5.21
C GLU A 70 8.48 -2.52 -4.16
N LYS A 71 9.44 -1.61 -4.33
CA LYS A 71 9.72 -0.52 -3.39
C LYS A 71 8.69 0.58 -3.55
N VAL A 72 8.30 0.89 -4.79
CA VAL A 72 7.24 1.86 -5.07
C VAL A 72 5.91 1.36 -4.53
N SER A 73 5.56 0.10 -4.79
CA SER A 73 4.32 -0.49 -4.26
C SER A 73 4.30 -0.54 -2.74
N GLU A 74 5.43 -0.86 -2.10
CA GLU A 74 5.52 -0.83 -0.63
C GLU A 74 5.39 0.59 -0.07
N PHE A 75 5.96 1.58 -0.75
CA PHE A 75 5.81 2.99 -0.36
C PHE A 75 4.35 3.44 -0.48
N CYS A 76 3.70 3.18 -1.62
CA CYS A 76 2.30 3.52 -1.85
C CYS A 76 1.37 2.84 -0.84
N MET A 77 1.62 1.56 -0.54
CA MET A 77 0.87 0.78 0.45
C MET A 77 0.87 1.42 1.84
N LYS A 78 1.95 2.11 2.23
CA LYS A 78 2.04 2.80 3.52
C LYS A 78 1.54 4.25 3.43
N ALA A 79 1.92 4.97 2.37
CA ALA A 79 1.71 6.41 2.26
C ALA A 79 0.25 6.78 1.92
N ILE A 80 -0.42 6.03 1.03
CA ILE A 80 -1.80 6.35 0.64
C ILE A 80 -2.77 6.18 1.82
N PRO A 81 -2.79 5.04 2.55
CA PRO A 81 -3.63 4.91 3.74
C PRO A 81 -3.33 5.99 4.79
N ALA A 82 -2.07 6.30 5.05
CA ALA A 82 -1.69 7.34 6.00
C ALA A 82 -2.26 8.72 5.62
N ALA A 83 -2.13 9.12 4.34
CA ALA A 83 -2.67 10.37 3.84
C ALA A 83 -4.21 10.42 3.92
N LEU A 84 -4.88 9.30 3.66
CA LEU A 84 -6.34 9.20 3.81
C LEU A 84 -6.78 9.30 5.27
N GLN A 85 -6.01 8.73 6.21
CA GLN A 85 -6.31 8.79 7.64
C GLN A 85 -6.07 10.17 8.25
N GLU A 86 -5.06 10.90 7.76
CA GLU A 86 -4.81 12.28 8.17
C GLU A 86 -6.00 13.20 7.87
N HIS A 87 -6.71 12.92 6.78
CA HIS A 87 -7.90 13.66 6.33
C HIS A 87 -9.21 12.89 6.54
N GLY A 88 -9.31 12.08 7.60
CA GLY A 88 -10.42 11.14 7.78
C GLY A 88 -11.84 11.76 7.75
N ASP A 89 -12.03 12.93 8.35
CA ASP A 89 -13.34 13.61 8.35
C ASP A 89 -13.69 14.23 6.98
N GLU A 90 -12.68 14.76 6.28
CA GLU A 90 -12.83 15.24 4.90
C GLU A 90 -13.11 14.08 3.96
N LEU A 91 -12.45 12.94 4.15
CA LEU A 91 -12.66 11.73 3.36
C LEU A 91 -14.11 11.23 3.46
N ARG A 92 -14.72 11.31 4.65
CA ARG A 92 -16.14 10.96 4.84
C ARG A 92 -17.07 11.92 4.09
N SER A 93 -16.73 13.20 4.08
CA SER A 93 -17.60 14.25 3.53
C SER A 93 -17.42 14.42 2.01
N HIS A 94 -16.20 14.24 1.50
CA HIS A 94 -15.78 14.51 0.13
C HIS A 94 -14.80 13.41 -0.36
N PRO A 95 -15.25 12.15 -0.47
CA PRO A 95 -14.37 11.01 -0.71
C PRO A 95 -13.55 11.10 -2.00
N GLU A 96 -14.19 11.52 -3.11
CA GLU A 96 -13.52 11.63 -4.42
C GLU A 96 -12.36 12.62 -4.41
N GLU A 97 -12.57 13.78 -3.78
CA GLU A 97 -11.58 14.84 -3.71
C GLU A 97 -10.38 14.41 -2.86
N VAL A 98 -10.62 13.83 -1.69
CA VAL A 98 -9.55 13.41 -0.78
C VAL A 98 -8.79 12.21 -1.34
N LEU A 99 -9.45 11.25 -1.97
CA LEU A 99 -8.79 10.14 -2.67
C LEU A 99 -7.87 10.66 -3.78
N THR A 100 -8.37 11.58 -4.62
CA THR A 100 -7.59 12.18 -5.70
C THR A 100 -6.37 12.93 -5.16
N LYS A 101 -6.58 13.77 -4.15
CA LYS A 101 -5.50 14.53 -3.49
C LYS A 101 -4.44 13.61 -2.89
N ALA A 102 -4.86 12.56 -2.18
CA ALA A 102 -3.94 11.60 -1.56
C ALA A 102 -3.08 10.90 -2.60
N VAL A 103 -3.68 10.35 -3.67
CA VAL A 103 -2.94 9.66 -4.73
C VAL A 103 -1.99 10.62 -5.45
N CYS A 104 -2.45 11.82 -5.85
CA CYS A 104 -1.59 12.81 -6.51
C CYS A 104 -0.45 13.31 -5.62
N SER A 105 -0.66 13.42 -4.31
CA SER A 105 0.39 13.81 -3.36
C SER A 105 1.46 12.72 -3.24
N VAL A 106 1.03 11.46 -3.09
CA VAL A 106 1.94 10.32 -2.99
C VAL A 106 2.73 10.12 -4.29
N ASP A 107 2.10 10.27 -5.46
CA ASP A 107 2.78 10.22 -6.75
C ASP A 107 3.93 11.24 -6.85
N LYS A 108 3.66 12.50 -6.47
CA LYS A 108 4.72 13.55 -6.40
C LYS A 108 5.85 13.16 -5.44
N ALA A 109 5.55 12.46 -4.35
CA ALA A 109 6.56 12.00 -3.40
C ALA A 109 7.41 10.84 -3.95
N VAL A 110 6.82 9.94 -4.75
CA VAL A 110 7.55 8.89 -5.48
C VAL A 110 8.55 9.53 -6.45
N LEU A 111 8.10 10.51 -7.24
CA LEU A 111 8.95 11.18 -8.23
C LEU A 111 10.13 11.94 -7.59
N LYS A 112 9.92 12.58 -6.43
CA LYS A 112 10.99 13.27 -5.69
C LYS A 112 12.06 12.34 -5.11
N LYS A 113 11.72 11.08 -4.83
CA LYS A 113 12.68 10.08 -4.31
C LYS A 113 13.64 9.53 -5.35
N ASN A 114 13.38 9.76 -6.63
CA ASN A 114 14.24 9.34 -7.75
C ASN A 114 15.17 10.46 -8.25
N GLY A 115 15.34 11.54 -7.47
CA GLY A 115 16.30 12.62 -7.72
C GLY A 115 17.55 12.51 -6.84
#